data_AF-A0A0K8V4S3-F1
#
_entry.id   AF-A0A0K8V4S3-F1
#
_cell.length_a   1.000
_cell.length_b   1.000
_cell.length_c   1.000
_cell.angle_alpha   90.00
_cell.angle_beta   90.00
_cell.angle_gamma   90.00
#
_symmetry.space_group_name_H-M   'P 1'
#
loop_
_entity.id
_entity.type
_entity.pdbx_description
1 polymer ?
#
loop_
_entity_poly.entity_id
_entity_poly.type
_entity_poly.pdbx_seq_one_letter_code
_entity_poly.pdbx_strand_id
1 'polypeptide(L)'
;MNNLNNHKLINKRILEFYVSHNKFELEEIRKYLHDNWSLNFEALYGLYKYMLNPVLADYNYEKSLDSFRKLLPIFEGIHFLYSNAQLDLKKFNFEWLGVNSKYLLETLESNEFAETCTVEKTLVLTSVLENALANLFFVTTDNCTPPHLLRDLLGSKELDNIFGLEIMSLLKIIMGTPNAINLRNIVWHGFPKPEEIPNYYVTILIIIMHSLGSELKSKHIVQLMERPKASDFKILCEKVLNQLILPSEFVNESKGFEQIKNHVWLHKAFKQYWYRLFQYYERKQFRNFVILIIPQIELLLRFIYAQANNFDVSAKLDEYYITMDSIFECNITTDEANSKNKLINGNIIKAIGTARITF
;
A
#
# COMPACT_ATOMS: atom_id res chain seq x y z
N MET A 1 15.26 16.19 -19.56
CA MET A 1 14.50 16.58 -18.34
C MET A 1 13.04 16.96 -18.62
N ASN A 2 12.66 17.40 -19.82
CA ASN A 2 11.28 17.87 -20.08
C ASN A 2 10.21 16.78 -20.29
N ASN A 3 10.57 15.52 -20.58
CA ASN A 3 9.58 14.46 -20.82
C ASN A 3 8.98 13.84 -19.55
N LEU A 4 9.59 14.01 -18.36
CA LEU A 4 9.07 13.45 -17.10
C LEU A 4 8.06 14.37 -16.38
N ASN A 5 7.87 15.61 -16.85
CA ASN A 5 7.10 16.65 -16.15
C ASN A 5 5.57 16.48 -16.21
N ASN A 6 5.06 15.54 -17.03
CA ASN A 6 3.62 15.35 -17.25
C ASN A 6 3.11 13.91 -17.01
N HIS A 7 3.96 12.97 -16.62
CA HIS A 7 3.49 11.58 -16.50
C HIS A 7 2.70 11.37 -15.21
N LYS A 8 1.42 11.01 -15.38
CA LYS A 8 0.69 10.23 -14.37
C LYS A 8 1.41 8.89 -14.27
N LEU A 9 1.92 8.57 -13.08
CA LEU A 9 2.57 7.28 -12.83
C LEU A 9 1.57 6.14 -12.75
N ILE A 10 0.28 6.46 -12.61
CA ILE A 10 -0.80 5.50 -12.62
C ILE A 10 -1.55 5.66 -13.93
N ASN A 11 -1.69 4.57 -14.69
CA ASN A 11 -2.45 4.56 -15.93
C ASN A 11 -3.91 4.98 -15.69
N LYS A 12 -4.52 5.65 -16.69
CA LYS A 12 -5.91 6.13 -16.63
C LYS A 12 -6.90 5.03 -16.23
N ARG A 13 -6.74 3.80 -16.73
CA ARG A 13 -7.63 2.68 -16.40
C ARG A 13 -7.52 2.26 -14.93
N ILE A 14 -6.31 2.31 -14.35
CA ILE A 14 -6.13 2.06 -12.91
C ILE A 14 -6.77 3.19 -12.10
N LEU A 15 -6.60 4.44 -12.53
CA LEU A 15 -7.20 5.61 -11.87
C LEU A 15 -8.74 5.57 -11.81
N GLU A 16 -9.42 4.76 -12.62
CA GLU A 16 -10.88 4.58 -12.52
C GLU A 16 -11.31 3.95 -11.19
N PHE A 17 -10.41 3.24 -10.50
CA PHE A 17 -10.64 2.77 -9.13
C PHE A 17 -10.41 3.87 -8.09
N TYR A 18 -9.67 4.92 -8.39
CA TYR A 18 -9.24 5.94 -7.43
C TYR A 18 -9.98 7.27 -7.64
N VAL A 19 -11.30 7.18 -7.78
CA VAL A 19 -12.18 8.34 -8.03
C VAL A 19 -13.03 8.65 -6.82
N SER A 20 -13.49 9.90 -6.73
CA SER A 20 -14.53 10.30 -5.78
C SER A 20 -15.66 11.00 -6.53
N HIS A 21 -16.89 10.59 -6.25
CA HIS A 21 -18.10 11.19 -6.81
C HIS A 21 -18.91 11.95 -5.74
N ASN A 22 -18.75 11.60 -4.47
CA ASN A 22 -19.53 12.09 -3.33
C ASN A 22 -21.04 12.00 -3.59
N LYS A 23 -21.49 10.84 -4.10
CA LYS A 23 -22.89 10.57 -4.42
C LYS A 23 -23.37 9.34 -3.68
N PHE A 24 -24.05 9.56 -2.56
CA PHE A 24 -24.60 8.50 -1.71
C PHE A 24 -25.84 8.99 -0.95
N GLU A 25 -26.68 8.04 -0.53
CA GLU A 25 -27.89 8.29 0.27
C GLU A 25 -27.70 7.67 1.65
N LEU A 26 -27.71 8.47 2.73
CA LEU A 26 -27.36 8.00 4.08
C LEU A 26 -28.22 6.83 4.58
N GLU A 27 -29.51 6.85 4.27
CA GLU A 27 -30.43 5.76 4.64
C GLU A 27 -30.09 4.44 3.93
N GLU A 28 -29.55 4.52 2.71
CA GLU A 28 -29.04 3.34 2.00
C GLU A 28 -27.76 2.82 2.65
N ILE A 29 -26.84 3.71 3.04
CA ILE A 29 -25.55 3.34 3.67
C ILE A 29 -25.76 2.52 4.94
N ARG A 30 -26.77 2.86 5.75
CA ARG A 30 -27.07 2.16 7.01
C ARG A 30 -27.34 0.66 6.84
N LYS A 31 -27.74 0.20 5.65
CA LYS A 31 -27.97 -1.22 5.38
C LYS A 31 -26.67 -2.04 5.36
N TYR A 32 -25.55 -1.39 5.10
CA TYR A 32 -24.24 -2.02 4.92
C TYR A 32 -23.36 -1.92 6.17
N LEU A 33 -23.87 -1.36 7.26
CA LEU A 33 -23.15 -1.16 8.52
C LEU A 33 -24.03 -1.59 9.70
N HIS A 34 -23.48 -2.40 10.58
CA HIS A 34 -24.12 -2.74 11.86
C HIS A 34 -23.89 -1.62 12.89
N ASP A 35 -24.66 -1.62 13.98
CA ASP A 35 -24.61 -0.59 15.03
C ASP A 35 -23.23 -0.46 15.70
N ASN A 36 -22.44 -1.53 15.69
CA ASN A 36 -21.09 -1.58 16.23
C ASN A 36 -20.02 -1.08 15.24
N TRP A 37 -20.40 -0.57 14.06
CA TRP A 37 -19.52 -0.18 12.95
C TRP A 37 -18.87 -1.33 12.16
N SER A 38 -19.30 -2.58 12.36
CA SER A 38 -18.87 -3.67 11.46
C SER A 38 -19.68 -3.66 10.17
N LEU A 39 -19.05 -4.08 9.07
CA LEU A 39 -19.68 -4.20 7.76
C LEU A 39 -20.68 -5.34 7.75
N ASN A 40 -21.81 -5.11 7.10
CA ASN A 40 -22.71 -6.18 6.68
C ASN A 40 -22.18 -6.79 5.37
N PHE A 41 -21.33 -7.81 5.50
CA PHE A 41 -20.67 -8.45 4.36
C PHE A 41 -21.64 -9.13 3.40
N GLU A 42 -22.75 -9.70 3.90
CA GLU A 42 -23.78 -10.31 3.06
C GLU A 42 -24.45 -9.27 2.15
N ALA A 43 -24.85 -8.12 2.72
CA ALA A 43 -25.45 -7.03 1.96
C ALA A 43 -24.47 -6.47 0.92
N LEU A 44 -23.20 -6.25 1.31
CA LEU A 44 -22.16 -5.80 0.38
C LEU A 44 -21.94 -6.79 -0.76
N TYR A 45 -21.79 -8.08 -0.43
CA TYR A 45 -21.62 -9.13 -1.43
C TYR A 45 -22.80 -9.20 -2.40
N GLY A 46 -24.02 -8.97 -1.92
CA GLY A 46 -25.23 -8.86 -2.73
C GLY A 46 -25.13 -7.89 -3.91
N LEU A 47 -24.34 -6.81 -3.78
CA LEU A 47 -24.16 -5.81 -4.83
C LEU A 47 -23.40 -6.36 -6.05
N TYR A 48 -22.39 -7.20 -5.81
CA TYR A 48 -21.43 -7.59 -6.85
C TYR A 48 -21.33 -9.10 -7.08
N LYS A 49 -22.05 -9.94 -6.33
CA LYS A 49 -21.97 -11.42 -6.42
C LYS A 49 -22.11 -11.99 -7.84
N TYR A 50 -22.96 -11.38 -8.68
CA TYR A 50 -23.18 -11.84 -10.05
C TYR A 50 -22.05 -11.45 -11.02
N MET A 51 -21.20 -10.51 -10.63
CA MET A 51 -20.06 -10.05 -11.44
C MET A 51 -18.82 -10.91 -11.19
N LEU A 52 -18.73 -11.59 -10.05
CA LEU A 52 -17.60 -12.43 -9.71
C LEU A 52 -17.88 -13.88 -10.12
N ASN A 53 -16.93 -14.51 -10.82
CA ASN A 53 -16.91 -15.96 -10.92
C ASN A 53 -16.06 -16.51 -9.77
N PRO A 54 -16.68 -17.06 -8.71
CA PRO A 54 -15.95 -17.53 -7.53
C PRO A 54 -15.02 -18.71 -7.81
N VAL A 55 -15.20 -19.41 -8.94
CA VAL A 55 -14.45 -20.63 -9.27
C VAL A 55 -13.14 -20.34 -10.01
N LEU A 56 -13.04 -19.22 -10.73
CA LEU A 56 -11.94 -19.04 -11.71
C LEU A 56 -10.76 -18.18 -11.22
N ALA A 57 -10.85 -17.52 -10.06
CA ALA A 57 -9.87 -16.52 -9.60
C ALA A 57 -9.57 -15.40 -10.62
N ASP A 58 -10.32 -15.35 -11.73
CA ASP A 58 -10.07 -14.50 -12.88
C ASP A 58 -10.96 -13.26 -12.78
N TYR A 59 -10.49 -12.34 -11.95
CA TYR A 59 -11.04 -10.99 -11.87
C TYR A 59 -10.69 -10.26 -13.17
N ASN A 60 -11.56 -10.38 -14.16
CA ASN A 60 -11.51 -9.53 -15.34
C ASN A 60 -11.64 -8.07 -14.90
N TYR A 61 -10.79 -7.19 -15.44
CA TYR A 61 -10.80 -5.76 -15.13
C TYR A 61 -12.20 -5.13 -15.17
N GLU A 62 -12.99 -5.38 -16.22
CA GLU A 62 -14.32 -4.75 -16.37
C GLU A 62 -15.27 -5.20 -15.26
N LYS A 63 -15.24 -6.48 -14.89
CA LYS A 63 -16.05 -7.02 -13.80
C LYS A 63 -15.63 -6.47 -12.44
N SER A 64 -14.33 -6.32 -12.21
CA SER A 64 -13.78 -5.69 -11.00
C SER A 64 -14.19 -4.23 -10.92
N LEU A 65 -14.13 -3.50 -12.03
CA LEU A 65 -14.51 -2.10 -12.11
C LEU A 65 -16.00 -1.90 -11.86
N ASP A 66 -16.86 -2.73 -12.45
CA ASP A 66 -18.29 -2.68 -12.20
C ASP A 66 -18.64 -3.03 -10.74
N SER A 67 -17.93 -3.99 -10.16
CA SER A 67 -18.06 -4.32 -8.73
C SER A 67 -17.67 -3.13 -7.86
N PHE A 68 -16.54 -2.49 -8.15
CA PHE A 68 -16.10 -1.28 -7.45
C PHE A 68 -17.09 -0.13 -7.59
N ARG A 69 -17.62 0.14 -8.80
CA ARG A 69 -18.59 1.23 -9.03
C ARG A 69 -19.84 1.10 -8.16
N LYS A 70 -20.27 -0.12 -7.83
CA LYS A 70 -21.37 -0.36 -6.89
C LYS A 70 -20.98 -0.18 -5.42
N LEU A 71 -19.73 -0.51 -5.08
CA LEU A 71 -19.17 -0.31 -3.73
C LEU A 71 -18.85 1.17 -3.43
N LEU A 72 -18.50 1.95 -4.45
CA LEU A 72 -18.00 3.31 -4.29
C LEU A 72 -18.96 4.24 -3.52
N PRO A 73 -20.26 4.36 -3.86
CA PRO A 73 -21.20 5.15 -3.05
C PRO A 73 -21.24 4.71 -1.59
N ILE A 74 -21.11 3.39 -1.34
CA ILE A 74 -21.10 2.83 0.00
C ILE A 74 -19.84 3.24 0.75
N PHE A 75 -18.69 3.19 0.08
CA PHE A 75 -17.41 3.59 0.66
C PHE A 75 -17.36 5.07 1.02
N GLU A 76 -17.83 5.93 0.12
CA GLU A 76 -17.93 7.37 0.36
C GLU A 76 -18.91 7.70 1.50
N GLY A 77 -20.06 7.02 1.53
CA GLY A 77 -21.04 7.21 2.59
C GLY A 77 -20.56 6.74 3.96
N ILE A 78 -19.88 5.59 4.05
CA ILE A 78 -19.25 5.12 5.30
C ILE A 78 -18.15 6.10 5.73
N HIS A 79 -17.34 6.59 4.80
CA HIS A 79 -16.34 7.62 5.09
C HIS A 79 -16.97 8.89 5.66
N PHE A 80 -18.04 9.38 5.04
CA PHE A 80 -18.77 10.54 5.53
C PHE A 80 -19.31 10.32 6.95
N LEU A 81 -19.94 9.17 7.21
CA LEU A 81 -20.43 8.85 8.56
C LEU A 81 -19.28 8.78 9.57
N TYR A 82 -18.20 8.09 9.22
CA TYR A 82 -17.02 7.92 10.07
C TYR A 82 -16.37 9.26 10.43
N SER A 83 -16.16 10.14 9.44
CA SER A 83 -15.55 11.46 9.65
C SER A 83 -16.38 12.39 10.54
N ASN A 84 -17.70 12.19 10.58
CA ASN A 84 -18.60 12.94 11.46
C ASN A 84 -18.85 12.25 12.80
N ALA A 85 -18.42 10.99 12.95
CA ALA A 85 -18.58 10.24 14.17
C ALA A 85 -17.35 10.42 15.08
N GLN A 86 -17.59 10.81 16.33
CA GLN A 86 -16.54 10.82 17.36
C GLN A 86 -16.33 9.40 17.89
N LEU A 87 -15.67 8.57 17.09
CA LEU A 87 -15.46 7.16 17.40
C LEU A 87 -14.25 6.95 18.30
N ASP A 88 -14.43 6.13 19.33
CA ASP A 88 -13.35 5.61 20.14
C ASP A 88 -12.79 4.33 19.49
N LEU A 89 -11.68 4.46 18.78
CA LEU A 89 -11.02 3.35 18.08
C LEU A 89 -10.54 2.24 19.03
N LYS A 90 -10.45 2.49 20.34
CA LYS A 90 -10.10 1.45 21.33
C LYS A 90 -11.23 0.46 21.55
N LYS A 91 -12.47 0.80 21.15
CA LYS A 91 -13.62 -0.12 21.17
C LYS A 91 -13.67 -1.01 19.93
N PHE A 92 -12.82 -0.78 18.94
CA PHE A 92 -12.79 -1.60 17.74
C PHE A 92 -12.08 -2.92 18.02
N ASN A 93 -12.60 -4.00 17.45
CA ASN A 93 -12.06 -5.35 17.49
C ASN A 93 -10.72 -5.49 16.72
N PHE A 94 -9.65 -4.85 17.20
CA PHE A 94 -8.31 -4.90 16.62
C PHE A 94 -7.37 -5.90 17.31
N GLU A 95 -7.84 -6.64 18.32
CA GLU A 95 -6.99 -7.55 19.10
C GLU A 95 -6.39 -8.66 18.23
N TRP A 96 -7.09 -9.07 17.18
CA TRP A 96 -6.64 -10.08 16.22
C TRP A 96 -5.45 -9.63 15.36
N LEU A 97 -5.11 -8.35 15.35
CA LEU A 97 -3.93 -7.82 14.66
C LEU A 97 -2.62 -8.08 15.44
N GLY A 98 -2.72 -8.70 16.63
CA GLY A 98 -1.58 -9.00 17.49
C GLY A 98 -0.88 -7.72 17.99
N VAL A 99 0.44 -7.76 18.10
CA VAL A 99 1.24 -6.61 18.56
C VAL A 99 1.08 -5.36 17.68
N ASN A 100 0.68 -5.55 16.41
CA ASN A 100 0.54 -4.46 15.46
C ASN A 100 -0.69 -3.58 15.75
N SER A 101 -1.65 -4.07 16.53
CA SER A 101 -2.82 -3.29 16.97
C SER A 101 -2.42 -1.99 17.67
N LYS A 102 -1.43 -2.04 18.55
CA LYS A 102 -0.90 -0.86 19.26
C LYS A 102 -0.32 0.16 18.28
N TYR A 103 0.53 -0.28 17.36
CA TYR A 103 1.17 0.60 16.38
C TYR A 103 0.18 1.18 15.38
N LEU A 104 -0.86 0.42 15.03
CA LEU A 104 -1.97 0.89 14.23
C LEU A 104 -2.72 2.02 14.94
N LEU A 105 -3.13 1.81 16.19
CA LEU A 105 -3.83 2.83 16.98
C LEU A 105 -3.01 4.12 17.11
N GLU A 106 -1.71 4.02 17.42
CA GLU A 106 -0.82 5.19 17.44
C GLU A 106 -0.80 5.95 16.11
N THR A 107 -0.88 5.24 14.98
CA THR A 107 -0.90 5.84 13.64
C THR A 107 -2.24 6.51 13.35
N LEU A 108 -3.35 5.91 13.79
CA LEU A 108 -4.70 6.40 13.55
C LEU A 108 -5.07 7.58 14.45
N GLU A 109 -4.61 7.59 15.70
CA GLU A 109 -4.83 8.65 16.69
C GLU A 109 -3.98 9.92 16.43
N SER A 110 -3.05 9.88 15.47
CA SER A 110 -2.27 11.06 15.09
C SER A 110 -3.17 12.14 14.47
N ASN A 111 -3.19 13.32 15.09
CA ASN A 111 -3.87 14.52 14.61
C ASN A 111 -3.05 15.31 13.59
N GLU A 112 -1.91 14.76 13.14
CA GLU A 112 -1.06 15.45 12.20
C GLU A 112 -1.68 15.45 10.81
N PHE A 113 -1.78 16.64 10.22
CA PHE A 113 -2.28 16.83 8.87
C PHE A 113 -1.11 17.02 7.90
N ALA A 114 -1.07 16.18 6.87
CA ALA A 114 -0.14 16.29 5.75
C ALA A 114 -0.83 15.77 4.48
N GLU A 115 -0.47 16.33 3.31
CA GLU A 115 -0.96 15.88 1.99
C GLU A 115 -0.66 14.39 1.72
N THR A 116 0.35 13.85 2.42
CA THR A 116 0.82 12.48 2.30
C THR A 116 0.08 11.50 3.22
N CYS A 117 -0.72 11.99 4.18
CA CYS A 117 -1.32 11.19 5.25
C CYS A 117 -2.11 9.98 4.75
N THR A 118 -2.87 10.12 3.67
CA THR A 118 -3.70 9.03 3.15
C THR A 118 -2.84 7.87 2.67
N VAL A 119 -1.79 8.16 1.90
CA VAL A 119 -0.85 7.13 1.42
C VAL A 119 -0.10 6.49 2.58
N GLU A 120 0.34 7.28 3.56
CA GLU A 120 1.02 6.77 4.76
C GLU A 120 0.13 5.82 5.58
N LYS A 121 -1.13 6.22 5.83
CA LYS A 121 -2.09 5.38 6.54
C LYS A 121 -2.41 4.11 5.75
N THR A 122 -2.55 4.20 4.43
CA THR A 122 -2.76 3.03 3.57
C THR A 122 -1.57 2.06 3.60
N LEU A 123 -0.32 2.55 3.58
CA LEU A 123 0.88 1.72 3.71
C LEU A 123 0.84 0.90 5.00
N VAL A 124 0.54 1.55 6.14
CA VAL A 124 0.43 0.89 7.45
C VAL A 124 -0.73 -0.11 7.46
N LEU A 125 -1.94 0.33 7.09
CA LEU A 125 -3.15 -0.48 7.17
C LEU A 125 -3.06 -1.74 6.30
N THR A 126 -2.58 -1.61 5.06
CA THR A 126 -2.42 -2.76 4.15
C THR A 126 -1.39 -3.76 4.68
N SER A 127 -0.26 -3.30 5.23
CA SER A 127 0.76 -4.18 5.81
C SER A 127 0.32 -4.88 7.10
N VAL A 128 -0.39 -4.17 7.97
CA VAL A 128 -0.92 -4.78 9.20
C VAL A 128 -1.98 -5.83 8.85
N LEU A 129 -2.85 -5.54 7.88
CA LEU A 129 -3.85 -6.49 7.40
C LEU A 129 -3.21 -7.73 6.73
N GLU A 130 -2.26 -7.53 5.82
CA GLU A 130 -1.49 -8.62 5.19
C GLU A 130 -0.78 -9.49 6.24
N ASN A 131 -0.13 -8.87 7.23
CA ASN A 131 0.53 -9.58 8.32
C ASN A 131 -0.45 -10.42 9.15
N ALA A 132 -1.61 -9.85 9.51
CA ALA A 132 -2.60 -10.53 10.34
C ALA A 132 -3.28 -11.69 9.61
N LEU A 133 -3.59 -11.53 8.32
CA LEU A 133 -4.10 -12.61 7.46
C LEU A 133 -3.07 -13.74 7.32
N ALA A 134 -1.79 -13.41 7.18
CA ALA A 134 -0.72 -14.40 7.12
C ALA A 134 -0.52 -15.12 8.47
N ASN A 135 -0.74 -14.46 9.61
CA ASN A 135 -0.73 -15.11 10.92
C ASN A 135 -1.92 -16.07 11.06
N LEU A 136 -3.12 -15.68 10.62
CA LEU A 136 -4.29 -16.56 10.57
C LEU A 136 -4.01 -17.82 9.75
N PHE A 137 -3.51 -17.66 8.53
CA PHE A 137 -3.10 -18.78 7.67
C PHE A 137 -2.15 -19.72 8.41
N PHE A 138 -1.06 -19.17 8.96
CA PHE A 138 -0.04 -19.94 9.68
C PHE A 138 -0.61 -20.75 10.85
N VAL A 139 -1.49 -20.15 11.65
CA VAL A 139 -2.12 -20.82 12.79
C VAL A 139 -3.07 -21.93 12.32
N THR A 140 -3.85 -21.70 11.25
CA THR A 140 -4.79 -22.69 10.74
C THR A 140 -4.16 -23.85 9.97
N THR A 141 -2.86 -23.78 9.70
CA THR A 141 -2.11 -24.77 8.90
C THR A 141 -1.02 -25.47 9.71
N ASP A 142 -1.14 -25.52 11.04
CA ASP A 142 -0.13 -26.11 11.91
C ASP A 142 1.29 -25.56 11.65
N ASN A 143 1.40 -24.24 11.48
CA ASN A 143 2.63 -23.48 11.25
C ASN A 143 3.23 -23.58 9.83
N CYS A 144 2.43 -23.84 8.79
CA CYS A 144 2.93 -23.74 7.41
C CYS A 144 3.24 -22.29 7.01
N THR A 145 4.27 -22.13 6.18
CA THR A 145 4.66 -20.81 5.67
C THR A 145 3.55 -20.25 4.76
N PRO A 146 3.03 -19.04 5.03
CA PRO A 146 2.01 -18.43 4.19
C PRO A 146 2.52 -18.15 2.77
N PRO A 147 1.63 -18.11 1.76
CA PRO A 147 1.98 -17.68 0.41
C PRO A 147 2.66 -16.31 0.42
N HIS A 148 3.72 -16.17 -0.39
CA HIS A 148 4.48 -14.92 -0.48
C HIS A 148 3.66 -13.78 -1.12
N LEU A 149 2.84 -14.10 -2.13
CA LEU A 149 2.01 -13.11 -2.81
C LEU A 149 0.67 -12.95 -2.06
N LEU A 150 0.29 -11.70 -1.75
CA LEU A 150 -0.98 -11.39 -1.11
C LEU A 150 -2.18 -11.95 -1.89
N ARG A 151 -2.13 -11.94 -3.23
CA ARG A 151 -3.16 -12.57 -4.07
C ARG A 151 -3.37 -14.04 -3.72
N ASP A 152 -2.28 -14.77 -3.58
CA ASP A 152 -2.30 -16.21 -3.37
C ASP A 152 -2.70 -16.52 -1.92
N LEU A 153 -2.28 -15.68 -0.97
CA LEU A 153 -2.77 -15.72 0.41
C LEU A 153 -4.29 -15.51 0.46
N LEU A 154 -4.82 -14.49 -0.23
CA LEU A 154 -6.26 -14.26 -0.31
C LEU A 154 -6.99 -15.36 -1.08
N GLY A 155 -6.31 -16.08 -1.97
CA GLY A 155 -6.84 -17.22 -2.72
C GLY A 155 -6.78 -18.55 -1.97
N SER A 156 -6.32 -18.56 -0.72
CA SER A 156 -6.10 -19.78 0.03
C SER A 156 -7.42 -20.33 0.62
N LYS A 157 -7.55 -21.66 0.64
CA LYS A 157 -8.74 -22.33 1.19
C LYS A 157 -8.86 -22.11 2.69
N GLU A 158 -7.74 -21.91 3.37
CA GLU A 158 -7.65 -21.72 4.80
C GLU A 158 -8.32 -20.42 5.21
N LEU A 159 -8.01 -19.32 4.52
CA LEU A 159 -8.71 -18.05 4.77
C LEU A 159 -10.16 -18.09 4.28
N ASP A 160 -10.45 -18.76 3.15
CA ASP A 160 -11.83 -18.97 2.68
C ASP A 160 -12.65 -19.77 3.72
N ASN A 161 -12.08 -20.76 4.41
CA ASN A 161 -12.75 -21.52 5.47
C ASN A 161 -13.04 -20.66 6.71
N ILE A 162 -12.17 -19.71 7.03
CA ILE A 162 -12.35 -18.81 8.18
C ILE A 162 -13.38 -17.74 7.87
N PHE A 163 -13.25 -17.07 6.72
CA PHE A 163 -13.98 -15.84 6.44
C PHE A 163 -15.13 -16.00 5.46
N GLY A 164 -15.16 -17.07 4.66
CA GLY A 164 -16.18 -17.28 3.65
C GLY A 164 -16.03 -16.37 2.42
N LEU A 165 -16.90 -16.61 1.44
CA LEU A 165 -16.79 -16.02 0.12
C LEU A 165 -17.06 -14.50 0.12
N GLU A 166 -18.01 -14.06 0.94
CA GLU A 166 -18.46 -12.66 1.04
C GLU A 166 -17.28 -11.76 1.41
N ILE A 167 -16.56 -12.12 2.46
CA ILE A 167 -15.42 -11.37 2.97
C ILE A 167 -14.22 -11.49 2.04
N MET A 168 -13.89 -12.71 1.63
CA MET A 168 -12.69 -12.95 0.82
C MET A 168 -12.81 -12.31 -0.57
N SER A 169 -14.01 -12.24 -1.13
CA SER A 169 -14.26 -11.51 -2.38
C SER A 169 -14.03 -10.01 -2.25
N LEU A 170 -14.47 -9.38 -1.14
CA LEU A 170 -14.23 -7.97 -0.89
C LEU A 170 -12.73 -7.66 -0.75
N LEU A 171 -12.00 -8.49 0.01
CA LEU A 171 -10.54 -8.35 0.17
C LEU A 171 -9.81 -8.49 -1.18
N LYS A 172 -10.24 -9.44 -2.02
CA LYS A 172 -9.69 -9.64 -3.38
C LYS A 172 -9.93 -8.41 -4.28
N ILE A 173 -11.10 -7.78 -4.22
CA ILE A 173 -11.39 -6.53 -4.97
C ILE A 173 -10.46 -5.39 -4.52
N ILE A 174 -10.25 -5.22 -3.20
CA ILE A 174 -9.50 -4.09 -2.67
C ILE A 174 -7.99 -4.25 -2.82
N MET A 175 -7.47 -5.45 -2.57
CA MET A 175 -6.02 -5.68 -2.45
C MET A 175 -5.46 -6.80 -3.34
N GLY A 176 -6.30 -7.65 -3.91
CA GLY A 176 -5.88 -8.98 -4.34
C GLY A 176 -5.32 -9.11 -5.75
N THR A 177 -5.65 -8.24 -6.71
CA THR A 177 -5.27 -8.47 -8.12
C THR A 177 -4.92 -7.18 -8.85
N PRO A 178 -3.95 -7.22 -9.79
CA PRO A 178 -3.64 -6.09 -10.68
C PRO A 178 -4.85 -5.56 -11.46
N ASN A 179 -5.82 -6.43 -11.74
CA ASN A 179 -7.04 -6.09 -12.48
C ASN A 179 -8.14 -5.47 -11.60
N ALA A 180 -7.89 -5.27 -10.32
CA ALA A 180 -8.81 -4.60 -9.40
C ALA A 180 -8.13 -3.36 -8.80
N ILE A 181 -8.59 -2.91 -7.63
CA ILE A 181 -8.08 -1.69 -7.00
C ILE A 181 -6.56 -1.84 -6.78
N ASN A 182 -6.08 -3.02 -6.37
CA ASN A 182 -4.66 -3.32 -6.15
C ASN A 182 -3.97 -2.33 -5.20
N LEU A 183 -4.71 -1.86 -4.18
CA LEU A 183 -4.32 -0.73 -3.34
C LEU A 183 -2.94 -0.91 -2.72
N ARG A 184 -2.68 -2.10 -2.16
CA ARG A 184 -1.42 -2.47 -1.50
C ARG A 184 -0.22 -2.25 -2.42
N ASN A 185 -0.26 -2.79 -3.64
CA ASN A 185 0.88 -2.70 -4.56
C ASN A 185 1.07 -1.27 -5.06
N ILE A 186 -0.01 -0.58 -5.40
CA ILE A 186 0.08 0.80 -5.89
C ILE A 186 0.81 1.69 -4.86
N VAL A 187 0.45 1.63 -3.57
CA VAL A 187 1.12 2.45 -2.54
C VAL A 187 2.53 1.98 -2.22
N TRP A 188 2.77 0.66 -2.08
CA TRP A 188 4.09 0.13 -1.69
C TRP A 188 5.17 0.35 -2.75
N HIS A 189 4.78 0.45 -4.01
CA HIS A 189 5.67 0.78 -5.11
C HIS A 189 5.75 2.30 -5.37
N GLY A 190 5.13 3.14 -4.55
CA GLY A 190 5.32 4.61 -4.59
C GLY A 190 4.78 5.27 -5.86
N PHE A 191 3.78 4.69 -6.53
CA PHE A 191 3.15 5.31 -7.70
C PHE A 191 2.32 6.56 -7.37
N PRO A 192 1.51 6.58 -6.29
CA PRO A 192 0.61 7.69 -6.03
C PRO A 192 1.35 8.98 -5.70
N LYS A 193 0.86 10.08 -6.26
CA LYS A 193 1.15 11.41 -5.74
C LYS A 193 0.43 11.59 -4.39
N PRO A 194 0.86 12.57 -3.56
CA PRO A 194 0.05 13.03 -2.43
C PRO A 194 -1.38 13.31 -2.90
N GLU A 195 -2.35 12.92 -2.08
CA GLU A 195 -3.79 13.06 -2.33
C GLU A 195 -4.37 12.35 -3.58
N GLU A 196 -3.58 11.58 -4.35
CA GLU A 196 -4.09 10.82 -5.51
C GLU A 196 -4.93 9.61 -5.10
N ILE A 197 -4.78 9.14 -3.85
CA ILE A 197 -5.61 8.10 -3.25
C ILE A 197 -6.74 8.77 -2.44
N PRO A 198 -8.02 8.48 -2.73
CA PRO A 198 -9.14 9.01 -1.95
C PRO A 198 -9.12 8.59 -0.47
N ASN A 199 -9.52 9.52 0.41
CA ASN A 199 -9.51 9.32 1.86
C ASN A 199 -10.42 8.19 2.35
N TYR A 200 -11.49 7.86 1.61
CA TYR A 200 -12.39 6.78 2.00
C TYR A 200 -11.69 5.42 2.08
N TYR A 201 -10.58 5.21 1.36
CA TYR A 201 -9.81 3.97 1.44
C TYR A 201 -9.24 3.70 2.84
N VAL A 202 -8.79 4.76 3.51
CA VAL A 202 -8.28 4.66 4.89
C VAL A 202 -9.42 4.23 5.81
N THR A 203 -10.57 4.91 5.74
CA THR A 203 -11.74 4.53 6.55
C THR A 203 -12.18 3.10 6.28
N ILE A 204 -12.29 2.70 5.01
CA ILE A 204 -12.75 1.36 4.66
C ILE A 204 -11.79 0.28 5.13
N LEU A 205 -10.47 0.49 5.04
CA LEU A 205 -9.51 -0.46 5.61
C LEU A 205 -9.65 -0.59 7.13
N ILE A 206 -9.81 0.52 7.86
CA ILE A 206 -10.05 0.52 9.32
C ILE A 206 -11.31 -0.29 9.65
N ILE A 207 -12.41 0.01 8.96
CA ILE A 207 -13.71 -0.64 9.16
C ILE A 207 -13.67 -2.13 8.77
N ILE A 208 -12.97 -2.49 7.69
CA ILE A 208 -12.74 -3.90 7.31
C ILE A 208 -11.97 -4.63 8.42
N MET A 209 -10.86 -4.07 8.90
CA MET A 209 -10.05 -4.71 9.95
C MET A 209 -10.86 -4.92 11.24
N HIS A 210 -11.70 -3.94 11.60
CA HIS A 210 -12.64 -4.06 12.71
C HIS A 210 -13.70 -5.15 12.48
N SER A 211 -14.26 -5.22 11.27
CA SER A 211 -15.30 -6.18 10.89
C SER A 211 -14.76 -7.60 10.87
N LEU A 212 -13.56 -7.82 10.35
CA LEU A 212 -12.86 -9.10 10.40
C LEU A 212 -12.64 -9.55 11.85
N GLY A 213 -12.25 -8.65 12.74
CA GLY A 213 -12.12 -8.96 14.16
C GLY A 213 -13.45 -9.35 14.81
N SER A 214 -14.55 -8.71 14.40
CA SER A 214 -15.90 -9.05 14.85
C SER A 214 -16.30 -10.47 14.40
N GLU A 215 -15.98 -10.83 13.16
CA GLU A 215 -16.21 -12.17 12.60
C GLU A 215 -15.37 -13.25 13.29
N LEU A 216 -14.10 -12.96 13.62
CA LEU A 216 -13.27 -13.91 14.37
C LEU A 216 -13.81 -14.14 15.78
N LYS A 217 -14.27 -13.07 16.44
CA LYS A 217 -14.90 -13.16 17.77
C LYS A 217 -16.20 -13.99 17.72
N SER A 218 -17.06 -13.77 16.73
CA SER A 218 -18.30 -14.56 16.59
C SER A 218 -18.02 -16.05 16.34
N LYS A 219 -16.94 -16.36 15.62
CA LYS A 219 -16.47 -17.73 15.35
C LYS A 219 -15.60 -18.32 16.48
N HIS A 220 -15.45 -17.63 17.60
CA HIS A 220 -14.65 -18.06 18.76
C HIS A 220 -13.17 -18.36 18.42
N ILE A 221 -12.61 -17.63 17.45
CA ILE A 221 -11.18 -17.70 17.10
C ILE A 221 -10.46 -16.63 17.93
N VAL A 222 -10.06 -17.01 19.15
CA VAL A 222 -9.64 -16.05 20.20
C VAL A 222 -8.12 -15.97 20.43
N GLN A 223 -7.35 -16.96 19.97
CA GLN A 223 -5.89 -16.99 20.13
C GLN A 223 -5.21 -17.08 18.78
N LEU A 224 -4.55 -15.98 18.39
CA LEU A 224 -3.65 -15.96 17.25
C LEU A 224 -2.22 -16.06 17.76
N MET A 225 -1.62 -17.22 17.55
CA MET A 225 -0.17 -17.33 17.64
C MET A 225 0.44 -16.53 16.48
N GLU A 226 1.34 -15.61 16.81
CA GLU A 226 2.04 -14.83 15.79
C GLU A 226 3.12 -15.69 15.14
N ARG A 227 3.33 -15.49 13.84
CA ARG A 227 4.50 -16.06 13.16
C ARG A 227 5.79 -15.59 13.84
N PRO A 228 6.85 -16.44 13.86
CA PRO A 228 8.16 -16.01 14.30
C PRO A 228 8.60 -14.74 13.58
N LYS A 229 9.01 -13.73 14.35
CA LYS A 229 9.52 -12.47 13.80
C LYS A 229 11.00 -12.60 13.51
N ALA A 230 11.46 -11.89 12.47
CA ALA A 230 12.88 -11.71 12.24
C ALA A 230 13.48 -10.97 13.46
N SER A 231 14.33 -11.67 14.21
CA SER A 231 14.90 -11.20 15.48
C SER A 231 16.32 -10.68 15.35
N ASP A 232 17.00 -10.92 14.23
CA ASP A 232 18.43 -10.63 14.06
C ASP A 232 18.71 -9.60 12.96
N PHE A 233 18.13 -8.41 13.10
CA PHE A 233 18.55 -7.27 12.28
C PHE A 233 19.84 -6.62 12.79
N LYS A 234 20.21 -6.84 14.06
CA LYS A 234 21.35 -6.17 14.68
C LYS A 234 22.65 -6.52 13.95
N ILE A 235 22.91 -7.81 13.71
CA ILE A 235 24.12 -8.25 13.02
C ILE A 235 24.17 -7.72 11.58
N LEU A 236 23.03 -7.71 10.88
CA LEU A 236 22.93 -7.17 9.52
C LEU A 236 23.18 -5.66 9.50
N CYS A 237 22.56 -4.91 10.42
CA CYS A 237 22.77 -3.47 10.56
C CYS A 237 24.23 -3.17 10.90
N GLU A 238 24.86 -3.89 11.83
CA GLU A 238 26.28 -3.71 12.16
C GLU A 238 27.19 -3.99 10.95
N LYS A 239 26.92 -5.05 10.18
CA LYS A 239 27.65 -5.33 8.95
C LYS A 239 27.54 -4.19 7.94
N VAL A 240 26.34 -3.64 7.75
CA VAL A 240 26.10 -2.52 6.83
C VAL A 240 26.75 -1.23 7.34
N LEU A 241 26.63 -0.92 8.64
CA LEU A 241 27.25 0.25 9.27
C LEU A 241 28.77 0.23 9.14
N ASN A 242 29.40 -0.94 9.26
CA ASN A 242 30.84 -1.08 9.11
C ASN A 242 31.31 -0.90 7.65
N GLN A 243 30.41 -0.98 6.67
CA GLN A 243 30.71 -0.85 5.25
C GLN A 243 30.35 0.52 4.67
N LEU A 244 29.44 1.26 5.33
CA LEU A 244 28.97 2.56 4.88
C LEU A 244 29.63 3.69 5.67
N ILE A 245 30.22 4.65 4.96
CA ILE A 245 30.62 5.92 5.55
C ILE A 245 29.36 6.76 5.71
N LEU A 246 28.72 6.68 6.88
CA LEU A 246 27.57 7.52 7.18
C LEU A 246 28.01 8.99 7.36
N PRO A 247 27.19 9.96 6.91
CA PRO A 247 27.42 11.36 7.23
C PRO A 247 27.55 11.57 8.74
N SER A 248 28.59 12.27 9.17
CA SER A 248 28.79 12.62 10.59
C SER A 248 27.83 13.71 11.06
N GLU A 249 27.28 14.50 10.12
CA GLU A 249 26.33 15.57 10.41
C GLU A 249 24.89 15.08 10.31
N PHE A 250 24.12 15.29 11.38
CA PHE A 250 22.68 15.13 11.37
C PHE A 250 22.06 16.16 10.40
N VAL A 251 21.19 15.71 9.50
CA VAL A 251 20.45 16.61 8.60
C VAL A 251 19.20 17.10 9.33
N ASN A 252 19.16 18.39 9.66
CA ASN A 252 17.96 19.03 10.21
C ASN A 252 16.93 19.33 9.11
N GLU A 253 15.67 19.60 9.51
CA GLU A 253 14.56 19.80 8.56
C GLU A 253 14.87 20.91 7.55
N SER A 254 15.38 22.06 8.02
CA SER A 254 15.68 23.21 7.16
C SER A 254 16.73 22.90 6.08
N LYS A 255 17.83 22.21 6.44
CA LYS A 255 18.88 21.81 5.49
C LYS A 255 18.36 20.78 4.49
N GLY A 256 17.55 19.82 4.95
CA GLY A 256 16.90 18.83 4.09
C GLY A 256 15.94 19.47 3.08
N PHE A 257 15.14 20.43 3.52
CA PHE A 257 14.18 21.13 2.65
C PHE A 257 14.85 21.86 1.49
N GLU A 258 15.95 22.57 1.75
CA GLU A 258 16.71 23.26 0.70
C GLU A 258 17.35 22.27 -0.30
N GLN A 259 17.82 21.10 0.16
CA GLN A 259 18.32 20.04 -0.72
C GLN A 259 17.21 19.50 -1.65
N ILE A 260 16.01 19.29 -1.13
CA ILE A 260 14.85 18.76 -1.89
C ILE A 260 14.29 19.79 -2.86
N LYS A 261 14.24 21.07 -2.45
CA LYS A 261 13.66 22.16 -3.24
C LYS A 261 14.22 22.23 -4.65
N ASN A 262 15.53 22.02 -4.81
CA ASN A 262 16.21 22.10 -6.10
C ASN A 262 16.67 20.74 -6.65
N HIS A 263 16.21 19.63 -6.06
CA HIS A 263 16.68 18.30 -6.45
C HIS A 263 16.19 17.92 -7.86
N VAL A 264 17.13 17.63 -8.75
CA VAL A 264 16.89 17.43 -10.19
C VAL A 264 16.14 16.13 -10.49
N TRP A 265 16.38 15.08 -9.71
CA TRP A 265 15.79 13.75 -9.90
C TRP A 265 14.45 13.57 -9.21
N LEU A 266 14.05 14.53 -8.36
CA LEU A 266 12.83 14.43 -7.59
C LEU A 266 11.74 15.30 -8.22
N HIS A 267 10.78 14.64 -8.84
CA HIS A 267 9.65 15.31 -9.47
C HIS A 267 8.85 16.13 -8.43
N LYS A 268 8.42 17.34 -8.83
CA LYS A 268 7.74 18.31 -7.93
C LYS A 268 6.58 17.72 -7.13
N ALA A 269 5.80 16.85 -7.77
CA ALA A 269 4.62 16.25 -7.14
C ALA A 269 4.94 15.29 -5.99
N PHE A 270 6.18 14.80 -5.88
CA PHE A 270 6.59 13.85 -4.84
C PHE A 270 7.45 14.50 -3.75
N LYS A 271 7.76 15.80 -3.86
CA LYS A 271 8.59 16.51 -2.87
C LYS A 271 7.98 16.50 -1.47
N GLN A 272 6.65 16.47 -1.36
CA GLN A 272 5.95 16.41 -0.08
C GLN A 272 6.31 15.18 0.74
N TYR A 273 6.53 14.02 0.10
CA TYR A 273 7.00 12.83 0.81
C TYR A 273 8.38 13.04 1.41
N TRP A 274 9.28 13.72 0.71
CA TRP A 274 10.64 13.97 1.21
C TRP A 274 10.66 15.02 2.32
N TYR A 275 9.83 16.06 2.24
CA TYR A 275 9.61 16.99 3.35
C TYR A 275 9.11 16.23 4.60
N ARG A 276 8.12 15.34 4.41
CA ARG A 276 7.59 14.47 5.46
C ARG A 276 8.65 13.58 6.09
N LEU A 277 9.55 13.02 5.28
CA LEU A 277 10.66 12.19 5.73
C LEU A 277 11.63 12.96 6.63
N PHE A 278 12.00 14.19 6.28
CA PHE A 278 12.87 15.01 7.14
C PHE A 278 12.21 15.34 8.48
N GLN A 279 10.90 15.63 8.48
CA GLN A 279 10.13 15.84 9.71
C GLN A 279 10.17 14.60 10.62
N TYR A 280 9.94 13.40 10.05
CA TYR A 280 10.02 12.16 10.81
C TYR A 280 11.42 11.87 11.32
N TYR A 281 12.45 12.16 10.54
CA TYR A 281 13.83 11.97 10.95
C TYR A 281 14.20 12.89 12.13
N GLU A 282 13.91 14.18 12.03
CA GLU A 282 14.20 15.16 13.09
C GLU A 282 13.44 14.85 14.39
N ARG A 283 12.18 14.44 14.28
CA ARG A 283 11.34 14.05 15.42
C ARG A 283 11.62 12.64 15.93
N LYS A 284 12.59 11.92 15.36
CA LYS A 284 12.96 10.53 15.71
C LYS A 284 11.80 9.54 15.56
N GLN A 285 10.86 9.81 14.67
CA GLN A 285 9.74 8.94 14.32
C GLN A 285 10.17 7.91 13.26
N PHE A 286 11.20 7.11 13.58
CA PHE A 286 11.88 6.24 12.62
C PHE A 286 10.98 5.16 12.00
N ARG A 287 9.95 4.71 12.71
CA ARG A 287 8.96 3.78 12.14
C ARG A 287 8.24 4.38 10.93
N ASN A 288 7.71 5.59 11.10
CA ASN A 288 7.00 6.30 10.03
C ASN A 288 7.97 6.67 8.91
N PHE A 289 9.21 7.05 9.27
CA PHE A 289 10.28 7.27 8.31
C PHE A 289 10.53 6.04 7.43
N VAL A 290 10.74 4.85 8.02
CA VAL A 290 11.05 3.62 7.29
C VAL A 290 9.90 3.19 6.38
N ILE A 291 8.66 3.25 6.87
CA ILE A 291 7.48 2.91 6.06
C ILE A 291 7.35 3.83 4.85
N LEU A 292 7.66 5.12 5.02
CA LEU A 292 7.53 6.09 3.95
C LEU A 292 8.74 6.09 2.99
N ILE A 293 9.96 5.90 3.49
CA ILE A 293 11.18 6.04 2.66
C ILE A 293 11.32 4.91 1.65
N ILE A 294 10.90 3.69 1.99
CA ILE A 294 11.07 2.51 1.13
C ILE A 294 10.38 2.72 -0.24
N PRO A 295 9.08 3.07 -0.32
CA PRO A 295 8.43 3.39 -1.60
C PRO A 295 9.09 4.57 -2.34
N GLN A 296 9.62 5.56 -1.62
CA GLN A 296 10.23 6.75 -2.23
C GLN A 296 11.61 6.46 -2.83
N ILE A 297 12.40 5.58 -2.21
CA ILE A 297 13.67 5.09 -2.78
C ILE A 297 13.38 4.33 -4.08
N GLU A 298 12.41 3.41 -4.07
CA GLU A 298 12.04 2.68 -5.28
C GLU A 298 11.58 3.62 -6.39
N LEU A 299 10.74 4.61 -6.06
CA LEU A 299 10.30 5.63 -7.01
C LEU A 299 11.48 6.41 -7.62
N LEU A 300 12.43 6.87 -6.80
CA LEU A 300 13.59 7.62 -7.27
C LEU A 300 14.46 6.77 -8.21
N LEU A 301 14.73 5.53 -7.81
CA LEU A 301 15.46 4.57 -8.64
C LEU A 301 14.72 4.31 -9.96
N ARG A 302 13.39 4.20 -9.90
CA ARG A 302 12.55 3.99 -11.09
C ARG A 302 12.64 5.17 -12.05
N PHE A 303 12.67 6.41 -11.58
CA PHE A 303 12.89 7.57 -12.44
C PHE A 303 14.28 7.59 -13.08
N ILE A 304 15.32 7.25 -12.31
CA ILE A 304 16.68 7.14 -12.84
C ILE A 304 16.74 6.05 -13.92
N TYR A 305 16.12 4.89 -13.68
CA TYR A 305 16.00 3.81 -14.65
C TYR A 305 15.22 4.23 -15.92
N ALA A 306 14.09 4.92 -15.76
CA ALA A 306 13.30 5.43 -16.88
C ALA A 306 14.13 6.34 -17.78
N GLN A 307 14.86 7.28 -17.18
CA GLN A 307 15.74 8.19 -17.92
C GLN A 307 16.91 7.45 -18.56
N ALA A 308 17.49 6.49 -17.85
CA ALA A 308 18.63 5.69 -18.30
C ALA A 308 18.31 4.90 -19.58
N ASN A 309 17.14 4.28 -19.57
CA ASN A 309 16.76 3.28 -20.55
C ASN A 309 15.71 3.79 -21.55
N ASN A 310 15.22 5.03 -21.39
CA ASN A 310 14.09 5.58 -22.12
C ASN A 310 12.86 4.65 -22.03
N PHE A 311 12.53 4.24 -20.80
CA PHE A 311 11.51 3.24 -20.50
C PHE A 311 10.30 3.88 -19.80
N ASP A 312 9.09 3.48 -20.17
CA ASP A 312 7.86 3.90 -19.49
C ASP A 312 7.68 3.12 -18.19
N VAL A 313 7.77 3.82 -17.08
CA VAL A 313 7.73 3.25 -15.74
C VAL A 313 6.38 3.44 -15.03
N SER A 314 5.34 3.79 -15.77
CA SER A 314 3.99 3.90 -15.22
C SER A 314 3.41 2.52 -14.85
N ALA A 315 2.58 2.48 -13.81
CA ALA A 315 1.77 1.32 -13.47
C ALA A 315 0.69 1.13 -14.53
N LYS A 316 0.68 -0.04 -15.16
CA LYS A 316 -0.29 -0.48 -16.17
C LYS A 316 -0.98 -1.76 -15.71
N LEU A 317 -2.14 -2.07 -16.29
CA LEU A 317 -2.95 -3.23 -15.90
C LEU A 317 -2.36 -4.55 -16.39
N ASP A 318 -1.96 -4.59 -17.66
CA ASP A 318 -1.59 -5.80 -18.37
C ASP A 318 -0.06 -5.98 -18.51
N GLU A 319 0.72 -5.13 -17.84
CA GLU A 319 2.18 -5.18 -17.85
C GLU A 319 2.70 -5.19 -16.41
N TYR A 320 3.75 -5.98 -16.15
CA TYR A 320 4.46 -5.90 -14.88
C TYR A 320 5.12 -4.52 -14.76
N TYR A 321 4.85 -3.83 -13.66
CA TYR A 321 5.55 -2.58 -13.38
C TYR A 321 6.96 -2.88 -12.87
N ILE A 322 7.89 -1.97 -13.17
CA ILE A 322 9.28 -2.07 -12.75
C ILE A 322 9.38 -1.86 -11.23
N THR A 323 9.86 -2.89 -10.54
CA THR A 323 10.16 -2.89 -9.10
C THR A 323 11.64 -2.63 -8.84
N MET A 324 12.01 -2.42 -7.58
CA MET A 324 13.41 -2.25 -7.20
C MET A 324 14.29 -3.43 -7.66
N ASP A 325 13.80 -4.66 -7.58
CA ASP A 325 14.54 -5.86 -8.00
C ASP A 325 14.86 -5.79 -9.51
N SER A 326 13.86 -5.47 -10.34
CA SER A 326 14.02 -5.38 -11.79
C SER A 326 14.95 -4.24 -12.24
N ILE A 327 15.05 -3.15 -11.46
CA ILE A 327 15.94 -2.03 -11.78
C ILE A 327 17.41 -2.46 -11.79
N PHE A 328 17.77 -3.43 -10.95
CA PHE A 328 19.13 -3.94 -10.81
C PHE A 328 19.41 -5.20 -11.66
N GLU A 329 18.50 -5.59 -12.55
CA GLU A 329 18.75 -6.65 -13.53
C GLU A 329 19.61 -6.18 -14.71
N CYS A 330 20.43 -7.08 -15.26
CA CYS A 330 21.36 -6.77 -16.35
C CYS A 330 20.69 -6.37 -17.67
N ASN A 331 19.45 -6.81 -17.88
CA ASN A 331 18.68 -6.61 -19.10
C ASN A 331 17.41 -5.81 -18.79
N ILE A 332 16.89 -5.11 -19.79
CA ILE A 332 15.58 -4.45 -19.71
C ILE A 332 14.51 -5.52 -19.88
N THR A 333 13.48 -5.47 -19.03
CA THR A 333 12.26 -6.28 -19.13
C THR A 333 11.37 -5.76 -20.27
N THR A 334 11.73 -6.08 -21.51
CA THR A 334 10.94 -5.85 -22.72
C THR A 334 10.78 -7.13 -23.52
N ASP A 335 9.71 -7.22 -24.33
CA ASP A 335 9.50 -8.31 -25.31
C ASP A 335 10.68 -8.45 -26.30
N GLU A 336 11.43 -7.37 -26.52
CA GLU A 336 12.71 -7.41 -27.22
C GLU A 336 13.79 -7.98 -26.30
N ALA A 337 13.94 -9.31 -26.35
CA ALA A 337 15.04 -10.02 -25.73
C ALA A 337 16.38 -9.43 -26.24
N ASN A 338 17.17 -8.85 -25.32
CA ASN A 338 18.59 -8.43 -25.43
C ASN A 338 18.90 -6.93 -25.27
N SER A 339 17.94 -6.08 -24.92
CA SER A 339 18.27 -4.68 -24.56
C SER A 339 18.98 -4.61 -23.20
N LYS A 340 20.27 -4.22 -23.19
CA LYS A 340 21.08 -4.14 -21.97
C LYS A 340 20.64 -2.95 -21.09
N ASN A 341 20.57 -3.18 -19.79
CA ASN A 341 20.30 -2.12 -18.82
C ASN A 341 21.46 -1.11 -18.80
N LYS A 342 21.21 0.12 -19.23
CA LYS A 342 22.23 1.18 -19.35
C LYS A 342 22.64 1.76 -17.99
N LEU A 343 21.82 1.56 -16.95
CA LEU A 343 22.11 2.00 -15.59
C LEU A 343 23.32 1.27 -15.00
N ILE A 344 23.32 -0.06 -15.12
CA ILE A 344 24.36 -0.94 -14.54
C ILE A 344 25.64 -0.93 -15.38
N ASN A 345 25.50 -0.76 -16.70
CA ASN A 345 26.62 -0.79 -17.63
C ASN A 345 27.41 0.54 -17.72
N GLY A 346 27.25 1.47 -16.77
CA GLY A 346 28.10 2.65 -16.61
C GLY A 346 27.98 3.74 -17.69
N ASN A 347 27.05 3.61 -18.64
CA ASN A 347 26.93 4.53 -19.78
C ASN A 347 26.33 5.90 -19.43
N ILE A 348 25.65 6.04 -18.29
CA ILE A 348 25.01 7.31 -17.88
C ILE A 348 25.85 8.09 -16.87
N ILE A 349 26.73 7.41 -16.12
CA ILE A 349 27.55 8.05 -15.08
C ILE A 349 28.64 8.94 -15.71
N LYS A 350 28.98 8.77 -16.99
CA LYS A 350 29.97 9.61 -17.69
C LYS A 350 29.42 10.92 -18.27
N ALA A 351 28.11 11.05 -18.49
CA ALA A 351 27.53 12.18 -19.22
C ALA A 351 27.07 13.35 -18.32
N ILE A 352 27.07 13.17 -16.99
CA ILE A 352 26.57 14.18 -16.05
C ILE A 352 27.65 14.36 -15.00
N GLY A 353 28.42 15.44 -15.15
CA GLY A 353 29.61 15.72 -14.36
C GLY A 353 29.41 15.48 -12.87
N THR A 354 30.23 14.60 -12.29
CA THR A 354 30.57 14.53 -10.86
C THR A 354 29.46 14.87 -9.86
N ALA A 355 28.24 14.39 -10.07
CA ALA A 355 27.32 14.19 -8.97
C ALA A 355 27.61 12.79 -8.45
N ARG A 356 28.52 12.70 -7.46
CA ARG A 356 28.62 11.51 -6.63
C ARG A 356 27.20 11.21 -6.13
N ILE A 357 26.65 10.07 -6.52
CA ILE A 357 25.53 9.47 -5.80
C ILE A 357 26.15 8.96 -4.50
N THR A 358 26.32 9.86 -3.53
CA THR A 358 26.55 9.49 -2.14
C THR A 358 25.18 9.16 -1.56
N PHE A 359 24.96 7.87 -1.30
CA PHE A 359 23.89 7.39 -0.43
C PHE A 359 24.12 7.86 1.00
#